data_AF-A0A432PHG7-F1
#
_entry.id   AF-A0A432PHG7-F1
#
_cell.length_a   1.000
_cell.length_b   1.000
_cell.length_c   1.000
_cell.angle_alpha   90.00
_cell.angle_beta   90.00
_cell.angle_gamma   90.00
#
_symmetry.space_group_name_H-M   'P 1'
#
loop_
_entity.id
_entity.type
_entity.pdbx_description
1 polymer ?
#
loop_
_entity_poly.entity_id
_entity_poly.type
_entity_poly.pdbx_seq_one_letter_code
_entity_poly.pdbx_strand_id
1 'polypeptide(L)' 'MNVLSFSRMSNSRDNPDAAFVTTDVENRQLYRFALQYKMDGKTWATEIRAYSSRDAEDRIAAMRRSLTICGQLYGEVEA' A
#
# COMPACT_ATOMS: atom_id res chain seq x y z
N MET A 1 6.81 17.34 -9.65
CA MET A 1 6.86 15.86 -9.79
C MET A 1 7.85 15.36 -8.76
N ASN A 2 7.37 14.81 -7.64
CA ASN A 2 8.26 14.27 -6.60
C ASN A 2 8.51 12.79 -6.86
N VAL A 3 9.77 12.45 -7.15
CA VAL A 3 10.23 11.07 -7.28
C VAL A 3 10.69 10.62 -5.89
N LEU A 4 9.96 9.70 -5.27
CA LEU A 4 10.41 9.04 -4.04
C LEU A 4 11.57 8.09 -4.40
N SER A 5 12.80 8.54 -4.10
CA SER A 5 14.00 7.72 -4.26
C SER A 5 14.16 6.82 -3.05
N PHE A 6 14.02 5.51 -3.25
CA PHE A 6 14.37 4.51 -2.24
C PHE A 6 15.88 4.24 -2.35
N SER A 7 16.70 5.12 -1.77
CA SER A 7 18.05 4.72 -1.41
C SER A 7 17.93 3.54 -0.45
N ARG A 8 18.64 2.46 -0.75
CA ARG A 8 18.68 1.21 0.03
C ARG A 8 19.44 1.42 1.35
N MET A 9 19.14 2.50 2.06
CA MET A 9 19.48 2.63 3.47
C MET A 9 18.48 1.76 4.22
N SER A 10 19.00 0.73 4.89
CA SER A 10 18.31 0.10 6.00
C SER A 10 17.99 1.19 7.02
N ASN A 11 16.86 1.88 6.85
CA ASN A 11 16.32 2.74 7.87
C ASN A 11 15.99 1.81 9.03
N SER A 12 16.81 1.86 10.08
CA SER A 12 16.51 1.31 11.41
C SER A 12 15.39 2.12 12.06
N ARG A 13 14.32 2.40 11.33
CA ARG A 13 13.07 2.90 11.88
C ARG A 13 12.29 1.65 12.25
N ASP A 14 12.28 1.35 13.54
CA ASP A 14 11.52 0.21 14.06
C ASP A 14 10.02 0.31 13.72
N ASN A 15 9.53 1.52 13.40
CA ASN A 15 8.13 1.77 13.08
C ASN A 15 7.94 2.73 11.89
N PRO A 16 6.86 2.57 11.11
CA PRO A 16 6.45 3.53 10.07
C PRO A 16 5.97 4.86 10.66
N ASP A 17 6.01 5.95 9.86
CA ASP A 17 5.53 7.26 10.31
C ASP A 17 4.01 7.20 10.60
N ALA A 18 3.52 7.97 11.58
CA ALA A 18 2.14 7.93 12.03
C ALA A 18 1.09 8.15 10.92
N ALA A 19 1.42 8.93 9.89
CA ALA A 19 0.55 9.15 8.73
C ALA A 19 0.29 7.87 7.89
N PHE A 20 1.07 6.82 8.11
CA PHE A 20 0.96 5.51 7.44
C PHE A 20 0.41 4.42 8.36
N VAL A 21 0.00 4.78 9.58
CA VAL A 21 -0.59 3.89 10.57
C VAL A 21 -2.02 4.33 10.84
N THR A 22 -2.95 3.38 10.78
CA THR A 22 -4.34 3.59 11.18
C THR A 22 -4.80 2.41 12.03
N THR A 23 -6.03 2.45 12.52
CA THR A 23 -6.65 1.32 13.24
C THR A 23 -7.93 0.91 12.54
N ASP A 24 -8.24 -0.39 12.58
CA ASP A 24 -9.54 -0.90 12.18
C ASP A 24 -10.61 -0.67 13.27
N VAL A 25 -11.83 -1.16 13.03
CA VAL A 25 -12.95 -1.08 13.98
C VAL A 25 -12.72 -1.87 15.27
N GLU A 26 -11.74 -2.79 15.29
CA GLU A 26 -11.34 -3.60 16.45
C GLU A 26 -10.07 -3.04 17.12
N ASN A 27 -9.66 -1.81 16.78
CA ASN A 27 -8.44 -1.14 17.26
C ASN A 27 -7.12 -1.85 16.90
N ARG A 28 -7.11 -2.72 15.90
CA ARG A 28 -5.87 -3.34 15.41
C ARG A 28 -5.15 -2.40 14.46
N GLN A 29 -3.83 -2.34 14.57
CA GLN A 29 -3.00 -1.49 13.71
C GLN A 29 -2.97 -1.99 12.27
N LEU A 30 -3.28 -1.11 11.34
CA LEU A 30 -3.13 -1.28 9.90
C LEU A 30 -2.01 -0.37 9.42
N TYR A 31 -1.07 -0.94 8.67
CA TYR A 31 0.04 -0.22 8.09
C TYR A 31 -0.15 -0.09 6.59
N ARG A 32 0.29 1.04 6.03
CA ARG A 32 0.25 1.28 4.59
C ARG A 32 1.52 0.76 3.91
N PHE A 33 1.37 -0.24 3.06
CA PHE A 33 2.46 -0.84 2.29
C PHE A 33 2.43 -0.35 0.84
N ALA A 34 3.57 0.12 0.35
CA ALA A 34 3.76 0.43 -1.06
C ALA A 34 3.97 -0.85 -1.86
N LEU A 35 3.24 -0.99 -2.96
CA LEU A 35 3.37 -2.06 -3.93
C LEU A 35 3.99 -1.52 -5.22
N GLN A 36 4.91 -2.27 -5.81
CA GLN A 36 5.53 -1.93 -7.08
C GLN A 36 5.36 -3.07 -8.08
N TYR A 37 5.06 -2.72 -9.33
CA TYR A 37 4.98 -3.68 -10.44
C TYR A 37 5.48 -3.04 -11.74
N LYS A 38 5.79 -3.90 -12.72
CA LYS A 38 6.22 -3.47 -14.06
C LYS A 38 5.15 -3.77 -15.08
N MET A 39 4.93 -2.83 -16.00
CA MET A 39 4.01 -2.96 -17.13
C MET A 39 4.53 -2.07 -18.26
N ASP A 40 4.62 -2.60 -19.48
CA ASP A 40 5.08 -1.89 -20.68
C ASP A 40 6.44 -1.19 -20.51
N GLY A 41 7.39 -1.89 -19.86
CA GLY A 41 8.73 -1.36 -19.60
C GLY A 41 8.78 -0.22 -18.56
N LYS A 42 7.63 0.14 -17.97
CA LYS A 42 7.53 1.17 -16.93
C LYS A 42 7.29 0.56 -15.56
N THR A 43 7.73 1.28 -14.53
CA THR A 43 7.48 0.93 -13.14
C THR A 43 6.27 1.73 -12.65
N TRP A 44 5.30 1.02 -12.10
CA TRP A 44 4.10 1.58 -11.50
C TRP A 44 4.09 1.27 -10.00
N ALA A 45 3.39 2.10 -9.24
CA ALA A 45 3.20 1.90 -7.81
C ALA A 45 1.73 2.08 -7.42
N THR A 46 1.31 1.33 -6.42
CA THR A 46 0.03 1.48 -5.73
C THR A 46 0.24 1.17 -4.25
N GLU A 47 -0.79 1.26 -3.42
CA GLU A 47 -0.69 1.01 -1.99
C GLU A 47 -1.82 0.13 -1.47
N ILE A 48 -1.54 -0.62 -0.41
CA ILE A 48 -2.53 -1.39 0.34
C ILE A 48 -2.39 -1.11 1.83
N ARG A 49 -3.45 -1.38 2.59
CA ARG A 49 -3.38 -1.50 4.04
C ARG A 49 -3.32 -2.97 4.44
N ALA A 50 -2.41 -3.31 5.36
CA ALA A 50 -2.23 -4.67 5.87
C ALA A 50 -1.77 -4.63 7.33
N TYR A 51 -2.03 -5.72 8.06
CA TYR A 51 -1.69 -5.83 9.49
C TYR A 51 -0.21 -6.15 9.75
N SER A 52 0.49 -6.66 8.74
CA SER A 52 1.91 -7.02 8.82
C SER A 52 2.48 -7.17 7.42
N SER A 53 3.82 -7.29 7.30
CA SER A 53 4.46 -7.58 6.02
C SER A 53 3.99 -8.92 5.41
N ARG A 54 3.74 -9.93 6.25
CA ARG A 54 3.22 -11.23 5.79
C ARG A 54 1.80 -11.11 5.23
N ASP A 55 0.91 -10.40 5.92
CA ASP A 55 -0.45 -10.12 5.42
C ASP A 55 -0.40 -9.32 4.11
N ALA A 56 0.52 -8.36 3.99
CA ALA A 56 0.74 -7.61 2.75
C ALA A 56 1.16 -8.55 1.59
N GLU A 57 2.12 -9.45 1.83
CA GLU A 57 2.57 -10.43 0.84
C GLU A 57 1.46 -11.42 0.42
N ASP A 58 0.68 -11.92 1.38
CA ASP A 58 -0.45 -12.82 1.12
C ASP A 58 -1.53 -12.13 0.27
N ARG A 59 -1.83 -10.86 0.55
CA ARG A 59 -2.74 -10.04 -0.26
C ARG A 59 -2.20 -9.80 -1.67
N ILE A 60 -0.91 -9.51 -1.84
CA ILE A 60 -0.29 -9.38 -3.18
C ILE A 60 -0.39 -10.69 -3.94
N ALA A 61 -0.16 -11.82 -3.28
CA ALA A 61 -0.28 -13.13 -3.90
C ALA A 61 -1.72 -13.39 -4.37
N ALA A 62 -2.73 -13.00 -3.59
CA ALA A 62 -4.13 -13.04 -4.00
C ALA A 62 -4.40 -12.11 -5.19
N MET A 63 -3.94 -10.86 -5.15
CA MET A 63 -4.10 -9.89 -6.25
C MET A 63 -3.55 -10.43 -7.57
N ARG A 64 -2.35 -11.03 -7.55
CA ARG A 64 -1.75 -11.62 -8.77
C ARG A 64 -2.61 -12.72 -9.41
N ARG A 65 -3.48 -13.38 -8.63
CA ARG A 65 -4.34 -14.47 -9.11
C ARG A 65 -5.75 -14.02 -9.47
N SER A 66 -6.28 -12.98 -8.82
CA SER A 66 -7.71 -12.68 -8.87
C SER A 66 -8.08 -11.19 -8.89
N LEU A 67 -7.12 -10.28 -9.08
CA LEU A 67 -7.43 -8.85 -9.16
C LEU A 67 -8.29 -8.57 -10.38
N THR A 68 -9.38 -7.83 -10.19
CA THR A 68 -10.33 -7.46 -11.23
C THR A 68 -10.72 -5.99 -11.09
N ILE A 69 -11.18 -5.37 -12.17
CA ILE A 69 -11.72 -4.00 -12.16
C ILE A 69 -13.16 -4.06 -11.61
N CYS A 70 -13.43 -3.27 -10.57
CA CYS A 70 -14.77 -3.13 -9.98
C CYS A 70 -15.50 -1.85 -10.43
N GLY A 71 -14.88 -1.06 -11.31
CA GLY A 71 -15.39 0.25 -11.75
C GLY A 71 -14.46 1.39 -11.34
N GLN A 72 -14.97 2.62 -11.46
CA GLN A 72 -14.26 3.85 -11.09
C GLN A 72 -14.64 4.27 -9.66
N LEU A 73 -13.65 4.76 -8.90
CA LEU A 73 -13.90 5.35 -7.58
C LEU A 73 -14.47 6.77 -7.76
N TYR A 74 -15.53 7.08 -7.02
CA TYR A 74 -16.12 8.41 -6.92
C TYR A 74 -16.13 8.84 -5.45
N GLY A 75 -15.70 10.07 -5.18
CA GLY A 75 -15.81 10.69 -3.86
C GLY A 75 -16.62 11.97 -3.98
N GLU A 76 -17.62 12.11 -3.12
CA GLU A 76 -18.40 13.34 -2.96
C GLU A 76 -18.05 13.93 -1.58
N VAL A 77 -17.87 15.26 -1.54
CA VAL A 77 -17.68 15.99 -0.29
C VAL A 77 -18.85 16.96 -0.21
N GLU A 78 -19.75 16.75 0.75
CA GLU A 78 -20.82 17.71 1.02
C GLU A 78 -20.22 19.04 1.51
N ALA A 79 -20.75 20.15 0.99
CA ALA A 79 -20.27 21.51 1.25
C ALA A 79 -20.76 22.07 2.60
#